data_AF-A0A2V3INH0-F1
#
_entry.id   AF-A0A2V3INH0-F1
#
_cell.length_a   1.000
_cell.length_b   1.000
_cell.length_c   1.000
_cell.angle_alpha   90.00
_cell.angle_beta   90.00
_cell.angle_gamma   90.00
#
_symmetry.space_group_name_H-M   'P 1'
#
loop_
_entity.id
_entity.type
_entity.pdbx_description
1 polymer ?
#
loop_
_entity_poly.entity_id
_entity_poly.type
_entity_poly.pdbx_seq_one_letter_code
_entity_poly.pdbx_strand_id
1 'polypeptide(L)'
;MPIIITWDNNVYGPRQYLEKLVAKSCVLLSQKSLAYIQGSGDHPRNYVFVIDMAEACDVIMHSGNVGSVYNVGSDEEKTNLQVVRDCVLASRLEDPSNPNAYITFVKDREVNEHHYCIDFSKLKILGWTQKVSWEQGIRNTVAWYLDECNLEGWPDYKRGLVAHPTHKAAPDEVLLWPRIIFLCTYQGVVRLAKKNSRYYTCNTQIHTTSA
;
A
#
# COMPACT_ATOMS: atom_id res chain seq x y z
N MET A 1 -19.40 -1.75 22.65
CA MET A 1 -18.87 -2.42 21.44
C MET A 1 -17.36 -2.55 21.62
N PRO A 2 -16.76 -3.74 21.44
CA PRO A 2 -15.30 -3.88 21.49
C PRO A 2 -14.69 -3.32 20.20
N ILE A 3 -14.04 -2.16 20.28
CA ILE A 3 -13.47 -1.43 19.14
C ILE A 3 -12.00 -1.17 19.43
N ILE A 4 -11.14 -1.33 18.42
CA ILE A 4 -9.76 -0.86 18.42
C ILE A 4 -9.57 -0.04 17.15
N ILE A 5 -8.85 1.07 17.22
CA ILE A 5 -8.58 1.96 16.09
C ILE A 5 -7.10 1.84 15.72
N THR A 6 -6.82 1.79 14.42
CA THR A 6 -5.45 1.83 13.90
C THR A 6 -5.25 3.05 13.03
N TRP A 7 -4.10 3.71 13.18
CA TRP A 7 -3.63 4.75 12.26
C TRP A 7 -2.29 4.34 11.68
N ASP A 8 -2.18 4.37 10.37
CA ASP A 8 -1.02 3.87 9.64
C ASP A 8 -0.33 4.98 8.84
N ASN A 9 0.99 4.80 8.66
CA ASN A 9 1.72 5.50 7.62
C ASN A 9 1.34 4.97 6.22
N ASN A 10 2.00 5.47 5.16
CA ASN A 10 1.69 5.06 3.81
C ASN A 10 1.97 3.56 3.60
N VAL A 11 0.91 2.76 3.45
CA VAL A 11 1.07 1.34 3.11
C VAL A 11 1.39 1.20 1.62
N TYR A 12 2.31 0.31 1.27
CA TYR A 12 2.63 -0.02 -0.11
C TYR A 12 2.86 -1.53 -0.30
N GLY A 13 2.73 -1.99 -1.54
CA GLY A 13 2.97 -3.39 -1.87
C GLY A 13 2.19 -3.89 -3.08
N PRO A 14 2.29 -5.21 -3.35
CA PRO A 14 1.42 -5.90 -4.28
C PRO A 14 -0.05 -5.57 -4.07
N ARG A 15 -0.82 -5.52 -5.16
CA ARG A 15 -2.28 -5.28 -5.14
C ARG A 15 -2.75 -3.91 -4.65
N GLN A 16 -1.85 -2.95 -4.47
CA GLN A 16 -2.21 -1.55 -4.21
C GLN A 16 -2.86 -0.90 -5.44
N TYR A 17 -3.94 -0.14 -5.26
CA TYR A 17 -4.63 0.47 -6.40
C TYR A 17 -3.75 1.46 -7.17
N LEU A 18 -3.84 1.45 -8.51
CA LEU A 18 -2.90 2.12 -9.42
C LEU A 18 -3.00 3.66 -9.46
N GLU A 19 -3.83 4.25 -8.60
CA GLU A 19 -3.82 5.70 -8.36
C GLU A 19 -2.65 6.12 -7.45
N LYS A 20 -2.17 5.20 -6.59
CA LYS A 20 -1.16 5.47 -5.57
C LYS A 20 0.23 5.51 -6.19
N LEU A 21 1.12 6.33 -5.63
CA LEU A 21 2.43 6.64 -6.21
C LEU A 21 3.24 5.39 -6.58
N VAL A 22 3.45 4.46 -5.64
CA VAL A 22 4.29 3.27 -5.86
C VAL A 22 3.70 2.38 -6.94
N ALA A 23 2.43 1.98 -6.80
CA ALA A 23 1.75 1.12 -7.77
C ALA A 23 1.68 1.74 -9.17
N LYS A 24 1.34 3.04 -9.25
CA LYS A 24 1.29 3.79 -10.51
C LYS A 24 2.63 3.81 -11.21
N SER A 25 3.69 4.15 -10.49
CA SER A 25 5.04 4.20 -11.04
C SER A 25 5.48 2.83 -11.54
N CYS A 26 5.24 1.76 -10.79
CA CYS A 26 5.59 0.41 -11.23
C CYS A 26 4.94 0.05 -12.58
N VAL A 27 3.65 0.34 -12.75
CA VAL A 27 2.91 0.01 -13.97
C VAL A 27 3.26 0.93 -15.15
N LEU A 28 3.49 2.23 -14.91
CA LEU A 28 3.96 3.12 -15.98
C LEU A 28 5.33 2.71 -16.48
N LEU A 29 6.26 2.39 -15.57
CA LEU A 29 7.61 1.95 -15.93
C LEU A 29 7.59 0.60 -16.66
N SER A 30 6.73 -0.35 -16.27
CA SER A 30 6.59 -1.62 -17.00
C SER A 30 6.08 -1.41 -18.44
N GLN A 31 5.28 -0.36 -18.66
CA GLN A 31 4.79 0.05 -19.99
C GLN A 31 5.76 1.00 -20.73
N LYS A 32 7.01 1.14 -20.26
CA LYS A 32 8.02 2.08 -20.80
C LYS A 32 7.53 3.54 -20.86
N SER A 33 6.62 3.91 -19.96
CA SER A 33 6.08 5.27 -19.81
C SER A 33 6.76 6.02 -18.66
N LEU A 34 6.68 7.35 -18.68
CA LEU A 34 7.25 8.19 -17.62
C LEU A 34 6.41 8.12 -16.34
N ALA A 35 7.08 8.01 -15.20
CA ALA A 35 6.46 8.10 -13.88
C ALA A 35 6.21 9.56 -13.49
N TYR A 36 5.04 9.82 -12.91
CA TYR A 36 4.62 11.17 -12.53
C TYR A 36 5.06 11.54 -11.11
N ILE A 37 5.63 12.73 -10.94
CA ILE A 37 5.86 13.36 -9.63
C ILE A 37 5.09 14.67 -9.56
N GLN A 38 4.28 14.83 -8.51
CA GLN A 38 3.54 16.06 -8.25
C GLN A 38 4.42 17.07 -7.50
N GLY A 39 4.45 18.31 -7.98
CA GLY A 39 5.28 19.37 -7.38
C GLY A 39 6.78 19.07 -7.51
N SER A 40 7.57 19.40 -6.49
CA SER A 40 9.00 19.07 -6.39
C SER A 40 9.24 17.61 -6.01
N GLY A 41 8.29 16.96 -5.33
CA GLY A 41 8.41 15.58 -4.84
C GLY A 41 9.38 15.42 -3.66
N ASP A 42 9.74 16.51 -2.98
CA ASP A 42 10.66 16.58 -1.84
C ASP A 42 10.02 16.23 -0.49
N HIS A 43 8.68 16.24 -0.42
CA HIS A 43 7.96 15.93 0.80
C HIS A 43 8.20 14.48 1.27
N PRO A 44 8.80 14.26 2.46
CA PRO A 44 9.07 12.93 2.99
C PRO A 44 7.80 12.25 3.51
N ARG A 45 7.76 10.92 3.37
CA ARG A 45 6.72 10.05 3.93
C ARG A 45 7.35 8.78 4.47
N ASN A 46 6.76 8.25 5.54
CA ASN A 46 7.07 6.92 6.06
C ASN A 46 6.25 5.88 5.31
N TYR A 47 6.83 4.71 5.08
CA TYR A 47 6.23 3.64 4.29
C TYR A 47 6.29 2.30 5.03
N VAL A 48 5.14 1.65 5.15
CA VAL A 48 5.01 0.32 5.74
C VAL A 48 4.66 -0.68 4.64
N PHE A 49 5.39 -1.78 4.56
CA PHE A 49 5.09 -2.82 3.59
C PHE A 49 3.78 -3.54 3.96
N VAL A 50 2.96 -3.88 2.97
CA VAL A 50 1.61 -4.44 3.18
C VAL A 50 1.56 -5.67 4.08
N ILE A 51 2.60 -6.51 4.06
CA ILE A 51 2.69 -7.69 4.94
C ILE A 51 2.93 -7.27 6.39
N ASP A 52 3.83 -6.32 6.65
CA ASP A 52 4.07 -5.80 8.02
C ASP A 52 2.80 -5.14 8.58
N MET A 53 2.02 -4.45 7.74
CA MET A 53 0.74 -3.88 8.12
C MET A 53 -0.29 -4.98 8.49
N ALA A 54 -0.35 -6.07 7.72
CA ALA A 54 -1.22 -7.20 8.03
C ALA A 54 -0.81 -7.88 9.36
N GLU A 55 0.49 -8.05 9.59
CA GLU A 55 1.02 -8.56 10.86
C GLU A 55 0.72 -7.61 12.03
N ALA A 56 0.78 -6.29 11.83
CA ALA A 56 0.38 -5.31 12.85
C ALA A 56 -1.08 -5.47 13.24
N CYS A 57 -1.98 -5.59 12.25
CA CYS A 57 -3.39 -5.87 12.49
C CYS A 57 -3.60 -7.17 13.27
N ASP A 58 -2.85 -8.23 12.95
CA ASP A 58 -2.93 -9.52 13.64
C ASP A 58 -2.52 -9.41 15.12
N VAL A 59 -1.40 -8.74 15.41
CA VAL A 59 -0.93 -8.49 16.78
C VAL A 59 -1.94 -7.64 17.56
N ILE A 60 -2.46 -6.58 16.96
CA ILE A 60 -3.46 -5.69 17.59
C ILE A 60 -4.76 -6.45 17.86
N MET A 61 -5.15 -7.36 16.97
CA MET A 61 -6.36 -8.15 17.12
C MET A 61 -6.27 -9.12 18.31
N HIS A 62 -5.12 -9.74 18.53
CA HIS A 62 -4.94 -10.75 19.58
C HIS A 62 -4.51 -10.16 20.93
N SER A 63 -3.72 -9.10 20.91
CA SER A 63 -3.05 -8.55 22.11
C SER A 63 -3.39 -7.09 22.39
N GLY A 64 -4.20 -6.45 21.52
CA GLY A 64 -4.59 -5.06 21.68
C GLY A 64 -5.64 -4.85 22.77
N ASN A 65 -5.53 -3.72 23.46
CA ASN A 65 -6.51 -3.32 24.46
C ASN A 65 -7.76 -2.73 23.79
N VAL A 66 -8.94 -3.27 24.11
CA VAL A 66 -10.21 -2.70 23.64
C VAL A 66 -10.33 -1.23 24.05
N GLY A 67 -10.82 -0.39 23.13
CA GLY A 67 -10.94 1.06 23.30
C GLY A 67 -9.65 1.84 23.00
N SER A 68 -8.56 1.16 22.66
CA SER A 68 -7.29 1.81 22.33
C SER A 68 -7.17 2.22 20.86
N VAL A 69 -6.31 3.21 20.64
CA VAL A 69 -5.70 3.54 19.35
C VAL A 69 -4.28 2.96 19.31
N TYR A 70 -3.88 2.42 18.16
CA TYR A 70 -2.52 1.97 17.86
C TYR A 70 -2.02 2.58 16.55
N ASN A 71 -0.83 3.16 16.58
CA ASN A 71 -0.17 3.66 15.39
C ASN A 71 0.70 2.55 14.77
N VAL A 72 0.70 2.42 13.45
CA VAL A 72 1.53 1.48 12.68
C VAL A 72 2.42 2.28 11.73
N GLY A 73 3.73 2.25 11.95
CA GLY A 73 4.65 3.11 11.21
C GLY A 73 5.99 2.46 10.91
N SER A 74 6.82 3.22 10.20
CA SER A 74 8.23 2.89 9.90
C SER A 74 9.14 4.01 10.38
N ASP A 75 10.36 3.68 10.77
CA ASP A 75 11.38 4.68 11.12
C ASP A 75 12.01 5.32 9.86
N GLU A 76 11.93 4.64 8.71
CA GLU A 76 12.52 5.10 7.46
C GLU A 76 11.58 6.04 6.68
N GLU A 77 12.09 7.22 6.33
CA GLU A 77 11.41 8.23 5.51
C GLU A 77 11.95 8.23 4.08
N LYS A 78 11.03 8.44 3.11
CA LYS A 78 11.37 8.61 1.70
C LYS A 78 10.59 9.76 1.10
N THR A 79 11.26 10.61 0.34
CA THR A 79 10.59 11.60 -0.51
C THR A 79 9.94 10.92 -1.70
N ASN A 80 8.89 11.52 -2.26
CA ASN A 80 8.24 10.97 -3.47
C ASN A 80 9.25 10.79 -4.62
N LEU A 81 10.22 11.69 -4.74
CA LEU A 81 11.30 11.58 -5.72
C LEU A 81 12.20 10.37 -5.47
N GLN A 82 12.59 10.10 -4.21
CA GLN A 82 13.35 8.89 -3.86
C GLN A 82 12.55 7.64 -4.18
N VAL A 83 11.25 7.60 -3.83
CA VAL A 83 10.38 6.45 -4.11
C VAL A 83 10.32 6.12 -5.59
N VAL A 84 10.15 7.12 -6.45
CA VAL A 84 10.08 6.89 -7.90
C VAL A 84 11.44 6.47 -8.46
N ARG A 85 12.54 7.06 -7.98
CA ARG A 85 13.89 6.61 -8.36
C ARG A 85 14.15 5.16 -7.98
N ASP A 86 13.74 4.76 -6.79
CA ASP A 86 13.89 3.38 -6.32
C ASP A 86 13.03 2.42 -7.15
N CYS A 87 11.83 2.83 -7.57
CA CYS A 87 11.03 2.07 -8.55
C CYS A 87 11.78 1.89 -9.88
N VAL A 88 12.41 2.94 -10.40
CA VAL A 88 13.20 2.88 -11.65
C VAL A 88 14.39 1.93 -11.49
N LEU A 89 15.15 2.07 -10.40
CA LEU A 89 16.31 1.21 -10.12
C LEU A 89 15.94 -0.26 -9.93
N ALA A 90 14.77 -0.54 -9.35
CA ALA A 90 14.27 -1.89 -9.16
C ALA A 90 13.58 -2.48 -10.43
N SER A 91 13.32 -1.66 -11.45
CA SER A 91 12.71 -2.09 -12.71
C SER A 91 13.74 -2.68 -13.68
N ARG A 92 13.24 -3.37 -14.73
CA ARG A 92 14.09 -3.99 -15.78
C ARG A 92 14.27 -3.09 -17.01
N LEU A 93 14.40 -1.78 -16.80
CA LEU A 93 14.57 -0.80 -17.88
C LEU A 93 15.97 -0.89 -18.52
N GLU A 94 16.09 -0.44 -19.76
CA GLU A 94 17.29 -0.59 -20.59
C GLU A 94 18.49 0.21 -20.05
N ASP A 95 18.24 1.39 -19.48
CA ASP A 95 19.25 2.21 -18.81
C ASP A 95 18.74 2.74 -17.46
N PRO A 96 18.84 1.98 -16.37
CA PRO A 96 18.43 2.43 -15.05
C PRO A 96 19.43 3.41 -14.42
N SER A 97 20.60 3.63 -15.04
CA SER A 97 21.66 4.49 -14.48
C SER A 97 21.30 5.98 -14.49
N ASN A 98 20.34 6.37 -15.33
CA ASN A 98 19.74 7.70 -15.33
C ASN A 98 18.23 7.66 -14.96
N PRO A 99 17.88 7.50 -13.68
CA PRO A 99 16.48 7.44 -13.25
C PRO A 99 15.66 8.67 -13.65
N ASN A 100 16.30 9.84 -13.74
CA ASN A 100 15.63 11.09 -14.08
C ASN A 100 15.06 11.09 -15.51
N ALA A 101 15.58 10.23 -16.40
CA ALA A 101 15.04 10.08 -17.76
C ALA A 101 13.63 9.47 -17.79
N TYR A 102 13.22 8.78 -16.72
CA TYR A 102 11.92 8.10 -16.61
C TYR A 102 10.92 8.87 -15.73
N ILE A 103 11.23 10.10 -15.37
CA ILE A 103 10.46 10.90 -14.42
C ILE A 103 9.94 12.15 -15.13
N THR A 104 8.68 12.48 -14.91
CA THR A 104 8.09 13.75 -15.36
C THR A 104 7.37 14.45 -14.21
N PHE A 105 7.59 15.76 -14.11
CA PHE A 105 6.97 16.59 -13.07
C PHE A 105 5.64 17.14 -13.57
N VAL A 106 4.62 17.04 -12.72
CA VAL A 106 3.26 17.51 -12.97
C VAL A 106 2.86 18.51 -11.89
N LYS A 107 1.77 19.24 -12.15
CA LYS A 107 1.24 20.24 -11.21
C LYS A 107 1.09 19.62 -9.82
N ASP A 108 1.44 20.38 -8.77
CA ASP A 108 1.24 19.91 -7.40
C ASP A 108 -0.26 19.83 -7.04
N ARG A 109 -0.57 19.13 -5.96
CA ARG A 109 -1.88 19.17 -5.32
C ARG A 109 -2.11 20.55 -4.69
N GLU A 110 -3.36 20.99 -4.70
CA GLU A 110 -3.75 22.29 -4.11
C GLU A 110 -3.45 22.36 -2.61
N VAL A 111 -3.51 21.20 -1.93
CA VAL A 111 -3.14 21.04 -0.53
C VAL A 111 -2.25 19.81 -0.42
N ASN A 112 -1.05 20.03 0.10
CA ASN A 112 -0.14 18.95 0.43
C ASN A 112 0.36 19.17 1.86
N GLU A 113 0.25 18.12 2.65
CA GLU A 113 0.70 18.15 4.02
C GLU A 113 2.22 17.91 4.06
N HIS A 114 2.96 18.70 4.81
CA HIS A 114 4.41 18.69 4.67
C HIS A 114 5.08 17.49 5.35
N HIS A 115 4.60 17.05 6.52
CA HIS A 115 5.23 15.97 7.30
C HIS A 115 4.32 15.43 8.42
N TYR A 116 4.34 14.11 8.64
CA TYR A 116 3.74 13.47 9.82
C TYR A 116 4.63 12.35 10.34
N CYS A 117 5.31 12.60 11.45
CA CYS A 117 5.86 11.53 12.27
C CYS A 117 4.75 10.95 13.15
N ILE A 118 4.68 9.62 13.25
CA ILE A 118 3.79 8.94 14.19
C ILE A 118 4.61 8.18 15.23
N ASP A 119 4.20 8.23 16.48
CA ASP A 119 4.77 7.39 17.54
C ASP A 119 4.04 6.05 17.60
N PHE A 120 4.74 4.96 17.29
CA PHE A 120 4.23 3.59 17.31
C PHE A 120 4.83 2.74 18.45
N SER A 121 5.40 3.38 19.48
CA SER A 121 5.97 2.70 20.65
C SER A 121 4.95 1.81 21.38
N LYS A 122 3.67 2.22 21.40
CA LYS A 122 2.59 1.43 22.00
C LYS A 122 2.41 0.07 21.31
N LEU A 123 2.59 0.01 20.00
CA LEU A 123 2.53 -1.23 19.24
C LEU A 123 3.81 -2.07 19.41
N LYS A 124 4.98 -1.42 19.54
CA LYS A 124 6.24 -2.10 19.88
C LYS A 124 6.14 -2.88 21.21
N ILE A 125 5.45 -2.32 22.21
CA ILE A 125 5.21 -2.99 23.51
C ILE A 125 4.41 -4.29 23.35
N LEU A 126 3.54 -4.39 22.34
CA LEU A 126 2.82 -5.63 22.03
C LEU A 126 3.67 -6.67 21.29
N GLY A 127 4.95 -6.38 21.04
CA GLY A 127 5.89 -7.28 20.37
C GLY A 127 5.92 -7.15 18.83
N TRP A 128 5.24 -6.16 18.26
CA TRP A 128 5.32 -5.90 16.82
C TRP A 128 6.49 -4.99 16.47
N THR A 129 7.22 -5.35 15.42
CA THR A 129 8.24 -4.52 14.78
C THR A 129 8.18 -4.75 13.28
N GLN A 130 8.43 -3.69 12.49
CA GLN A 130 8.59 -3.82 11.04
C GLN A 130 9.70 -4.81 10.71
N LYS A 131 9.42 -5.76 9.82
CA LYS A 131 10.38 -6.80 9.40
C LYS A 131 10.91 -6.55 7.99
N VAL A 132 10.10 -6.00 7.09
CA VAL A 132 10.50 -5.78 5.69
C VAL A 132 11.16 -4.41 5.55
N SER A 133 12.44 -4.41 5.16
CA SER A 133 13.16 -3.18 4.82
C SER A 133 12.58 -2.53 3.56
N TRP A 134 12.78 -1.23 3.39
CA TRP A 134 12.35 -0.51 2.20
C TRP A 134 12.86 -1.15 0.91
N GLU A 135 14.16 -1.48 0.85
CA GLU A 135 14.78 -2.05 -0.34
C GLU A 135 14.18 -3.41 -0.69
N GLN A 136 13.86 -4.23 0.31
CA GLN A 136 13.22 -5.52 0.07
C GLN A 136 11.77 -5.35 -0.39
N GLY A 137 11.01 -4.47 0.27
CA GLY A 137 9.61 -4.23 -0.06
C GLY A 137 9.44 -3.62 -1.45
N ILE A 138 10.30 -2.66 -1.85
CA ILE A 138 10.21 -2.04 -3.18
C ILE A 138 10.55 -3.04 -4.29
N ARG A 139 11.59 -3.87 -4.11
CA ARG A 139 11.93 -4.95 -5.06
C ARG A 139 10.77 -5.93 -5.23
N ASN A 140 10.18 -6.38 -4.12
CA ASN A 140 9.03 -7.29 -4.15
C ASN A 140 7.82 -6.66 -4.84
N THR A 141 7.59 -5.37 -4.59
CA THR A 141 6.46 -4.63 -5.18
C THR A 141 6.64 -4.50 -6.69
N VAL A 142 7.80 -4.04 -7.14
CA VAL A 142 8.09 -3.89 -8.57
C VAL A 142 8.03 -5.24 -9.28
N ALA A 143 8.65 -6.29 -8.71
CA ALA A 143 8.60 -7.64 -9.28
C ALA A 143 7.17 -8.15 -9.47
N TRP A 144 6.25 -7.83 -8.55
CA TRP A 144 4.84 -8.21 -8.67
C TRP A 144 4.14 -7.51 -9.83
N TYR A 145 4.39 -6.21 -10.05
CA TYR A 145 3.79 -5.43 -11.14
C TYR A 145 4.44 -5.68 -12.51
N LEU A 146 5.65 -6.22 -12.56
CA LEU A 146 6.32 -6.63 -13.81
C LEU A 146 5.73 -7.90 -14.42
N ASP A 147 5.03 -8.71 -13.63
CA ASP A 147 4.30 -9.88 -14.12
C ASP A 147 2.91 -9.43 -14.61
N GLU A 148 2.76 -9.34 -15.93
CA GLU A 148 1.55 -8.85 -16.60
C GLU A 148 0.29 -9.64 -16.21
N CYS A 149 0.43 -10.94 -15.89
CA CYS A 149 -0.68 -11.80 -15.46
C CYS A 149 -1.38 -11.25 -14.20
N ASN A 150 -0.64 -10.50 -13.36
CA ASN A 150 -1.19 -9.91 -12.15
C ASN A 150 -2.12 -8.72 -12.40
N LEU A 151 -2.09 -8.12 -13.61
CA LEU A 151 -2.92 -6.99 -14.00
C LEU A 151 -4.17 -7.40 -14.80
N GLU A 152 -4.23 -8.61 -15.35
CA GLU A 152 -5.32 -9.08 -16.24
C GLU A 152 -6.72 -9.01 -15.59
N GLY A 153 -6.81 -9.12 -14.26
CA GLY A 153 -8.07 -9.09 -13.51
C GLY A 153 -8.55 -7.71 -13.06
N TRP A 154 -7.85 -6.63 -13.41
CA TRP A 154 -8.12 -5.30 -12.86
C TRP A 154 -9.14 -4.51 -13.71
N PRO A 155 -10.29 -4.12 -13.15
CA PRO A 155 -11.29 -3.33 -13.88
C PRO A 155 -10.79 -1.90 -14.11
N ASP A 156 -10.84 -1.44 -15.37
CA ASP A 156 -10.48 -0.10 -15.88
C ASP A 156 -9.39 0.64 -15.07
N TYR A 157 -8.24 -0.02 -14.90
CA TYR A 157 -7.13 0.52 -14.11
C TYR A 157 -6.43 1.69 -14.80
N LYS A 158 -6.65 1.88 -16.10
CA LYS A 158 -6.08 2.97 -16.90
C LYS A 158 -6.47 4.34 -16.35
N ARG A 159 -7.66 4.47 -15.76
CA ARG A 159 -8.07 5.70 -15.06
C ARG A 159 -7.15 6.08 -13.91
N GLY A 160 -6.57 5.09 -13.22
CA GLY A 160 -5.62 5.34 -12.13
C GLY A 160 -4.27 5.83 -12.62
N LEU A 161 -3.88 5.49 -13.86
CA LEU A 161 -2.55 5.73 -14.41
C LEU A 161 -2.31 7.18 -14.87
N VAL A 162 -3.32 8.03 -14.91
CA VAL A 162 -3.13 9.46 -15.24
C VAL A 162 -2.50 10.23 -14.08
N ALA A 163 -1.84 11.35 -14.37
CA ALA A 163 -1.17 12.20 -13.37
C ALA A 163 -2.09 12.66 -12.22
N HIS A 164 -3.30 13.12 -12.57
CA HIS A 164 -4.35 13.53 -11.64
C HIS A 164 -5.64 12.77 -11.94
N PRO A 165 -5.83 11.57 -11.37
CA PRO A 165 -7.06 10.82 -11.59
C PRO A 165 -8.23 11.60 -11.00
N THR A 166 -9.23 11.91 -11.83
CA THR A 166 -10.46 12.54 -11.36
C THR A 166 -11.49 11.45 -11.10
N HIS A 167 -12.10 11.48 -9.91
CA HIS A 167 -13.30 10.69 -9.64
C HIS A 167 -14.51 11.38 -10.28
N LYS A 168 -14.53 11.54 -11.62
CA LYS A 168 -15.83 11.70 -12.29
C LYS A 168 -16.49 10.34 -12.20
N ALA A 169 -17.49 10.22 -11.31
CA ALA A 169 -18.34 9.05 -11.30
C ALA A 169 -18.85 8.83 -12.73
N ALA A 170 -18.61 7.63 -13.29
CA ALA A 170 -19.43 7.20 -14.41
C ALA A 170 -20.89 7.25 -13.90
N PRO A 171 -21.87 7.76 -14.68
CA PRO A 171 -23.21 8.02 -14.17
C PRO A 171 -23.87 6.85 -13.44
N ASP A 172 -23.49 5.59 -13.73
CA ASP A 172 -24.22 4.42 -13.24
C ASP A 172 -23.35 3.27 -12.68
N GLU A 173 -22.03 3.47 -12.50
CA GLU A 173 -21.16 2.43 -11.91
C GLU A 173 -20.68 2.84 -10.52
N VAL A 174 -21.42 2.37 -9.50
CA VAL A 174 -20.86 2.24 -8.15
C VAL A 174 -19.76 1.18 -8.21
N LEU A 175 -18.53 1.61 -8.52
CA LEU A 175 -17.32 0.82 -8.31
C LEU A 175 -17.16 0.62 -6.80
N LEU A 176 -17.85 -0.39 -6.27
CA LEU A 176 -17.58 -0.97 -4.96
C LEU A 176 -16.22 -1.66 -5.02
N TRP A 177 -15.16 -0.86 -4.91
CA TRP A 177 -13.91 -1.38 -4.39
C TRP A 177 -14.18 -1.89 -2.98
N PRO A 178 -13.66 -3.06 -2.59
CA PRO A 178 -13.73 -3.48 -1.21
C PRO A 178 -12.90 -2.45 -0.41
N ARG A 179 -13.58 -1.47 0.19
CA ARG A 179 -13.10 -0.93 1.46
C ARG A 179 -12.97 -2.15 2.35
N ILE A 180 -11.76 -2.59 2.60
CA ILE A 180 -11.51 -3.66 3.56
C ILE A 180 -11.90 -3.07 4.91
N ILE A 181 -13.14 -3.32 5.32
CA ILE A 181 -13.60 -3.10 6.68
C ILE A 181 -13.30 -4.40 7.40
N PHE A 182 -12.28 -4.41 8.25
CA PHE A 182 -12.06 -5.50 9.19
C PHE A 182 -13.13 -5.41 10.28
N LEU A 183 -14.26 -6.11 10.07
CA LEU A 183 -15.23 -6.37 11.12
C LEU A 183 -14.84 -7.67 11.80
N CYS A 184 -14.07 -7.58 12.89
CA CYS A 184 -13.77 -8.74 13.71
C CYS A 184 -14.90 -8.93 14.73
N THR A 185 -15.68 -10.00 14.57
CA THR A 185 -16.65 -10.44 15.58
C THR A 185 -15.96 -11.36 16.58
N TYR A 186 -16.41 -11.30 17.84
CA TYR A 186 -15.86 -11.90 19.07
C TYR A 186 -15.61 -13.43 19.09
N GLN A 187 -15.60 -14.12 17.96
CA GLN A 187 -15.42 -15.58 17.84
C GLN A 187 -14.26 -16.01 16.92
N GLY A 188 -13.24 -15.15 16.73
CA GLY A 188 -11.99 -15.56 16.07
C GLY A 188 -12.12 -15.87 14.57
N VAL A 189 -13.18 -15.41 13.91
CA VAL A 189 -13.33 -15.52 12.45
C VAL A 189 -13.17 -14.14 11.82
N VAL A 190 -12.02 -13.92 11.18
CA VAL A 190 -11.83 -12.79 10.26
C VAL A 190 -12.66 -13.08 9.01
N ARG A 191 -13.85 -12.48 8.90
CA ARG A 191 -14.64 -12.53 7.67
C ARG A 191 -14.38 -11.27 6.85
N LEU A 192 -13.80 -11.45 5.67
CA LEU A 192 -13.82 -10.44 4.62
C LEU A 192 -15.28 -10.26 4.17
N ALA A 193 -15.90 -9.15 4.58
CA ALA A 193 -17.25 -8.83 4.14
C ALA A 193 -17.21 -8.15 2.76
N LYS A 194 -17.65 -8.85 1.71
CA LYS A 194 -18.08 -8.24 0.45
C LYS A 194 -19.56 -8.55 0.24
N LYS A 195 -20.35 -7.52 -0.06
CA LYS A 195 -21.74 -7.68 -0.51
C LYS A 195 -21.70 -8.27 -1.93
N ASN A 196 -22.43 -9.37 -2.15
CA ASN A 196 -22.56 -10.16 -3.39
C ASN A 196 -21.54 -11.30 -3.61
N SER A 197 -21.75 -12.40 -2.87
CA SER A 197 -21.79 -13.80 -3.32
C SER A 197 -20.65 -14.40 -4.19
N ARG A 198 -19.38 -14.05 -3.96
CA ARG A 198 -18.24 -14.97 -4.21
C ARG A 198 -17.17 -14.80 -3.13
N TYR A 199 -16.90 -15.87 -2.38
CA TYR A 199 -15.78 -15.93 -1.43
C TYR A 199 -14.51 -16.33 -2.20
N TYR A 200 -13.41 -15.61 -1.98
CA TYR A 200 -12.07 -16.11 -2.30
C TYR A 200 -11.39 -16.43 -0.97
N THR A 201 -11.19 -17.72 -0.70
CA THR A 201 -10.47 -18.22 0.47
C THR A 201 -8.97 -18.08 0.23
N CYS A 202 -8.26 -17.37 1.13
CA CYS A 202 -6.82 -17.50 1.24
C CYS A 202 -6.54 -18.81 2.00
N ASN A 203 -6.15 -19.87 1.29
CA ASN A 203 -5.73 -21.12 1.90
C ASN A 203 -4.29 -20.98 2.39
N THR A 204 -4.09 -20.37 3.55
CA THR A 204 -2.91 -20.64 4.38
C THR A 204 -3.30 -21.72 5.37
N GLN A 205 -2.91 -22.97 5.09
CA GLN A 205 -3.01 -24.05 6.07
C GLN A 205 -2.05 -23.75 7.21
N ILE A 206 -2.59 -23.30 8.36
CA ILE A 206 -1.86 -23.25 9.62
C ILE A 206 -1.99 -24.65 10.22
N HIS A 207 -0.93 -25.44 10.15
CA HIS A 207 -0.83 -26.68 10.92
C HIS A 207 -0.74 -26.32 12.40
N THR A 208 -1.81 -26.59 13.15
CA THR A 208 -1.78 -26.58 14.61
C THR A 208 -1.09 -27.85 15.08
N THR A 209 0.16 -27.77 15.52
CA THR A 209 0.74 -28.80 16.40
C THR A 209 0.33 -28.50 17.83
N SER A 210 -0.56 -29.34 18.35
CA SER A 210 -0.92 -29.42 19.76
C SER A 210 0.16 -30.14 20.56
N ALA A 211 0.66 -29.50 21.62
CA ALA A 211 1.12 -30.11 22.86
C ALA A 211 1.03 -29.06 23.97
#